data_AF-A0A2E5NM48-F1
#
_entry.id   AF-A0A2E5NM48-F1
#
_cell.length_a   1.000
_cell.length_b   1.000
_cell.length_c   1.000
_cell.angle_alpha   90.00
_cell.angle_beta   90.00
_cell.angle_gamma   90.00
#
_symmetry.space_group_name_H-M   'P 1'
#
loop_
_entity.id
_entity.type
_entity.pdbx_description
1 polymer ?
#
loop_
_entity_poly.entity_id
_entity_poly.type
_entity_poly.pdbx_seq_one_letter_code
_entity_poly.pdbx_strand_id
1 'polypeptide(L)'
;MTNSRDSNSVSNEKVGDSDKPSHFDLSRRGFIGGTSAALLAAKSTSVKAQENSESVGVEPEVANVPKTAITVTVNGASHQTVVEDRWTLNEFLRDHLELTGSKIGCNRGECGSCTVLVDGEPVYSCSTLAVWADGKEILTVEGLEKDGQLSVLQQAFMEHNAPQCGFCTSGQLMSATALLEENPEPTVDEVRHALAGNLCRCSNYNAIVEAVMDASKTGGA
;
A
#
# COMPACT_ATOMS: atom_id res chain seq x y z
N MET A 1 18.19 55.94 34.97
CA MET A 1 18.89 54.68 34.61
C MET A 1 19.03 54.66 33.10
N THR A 2 20.13 55.21 32.62
CA THR A 2 20.58 55.18 31.24
C THR A 2 21.25 53.84 30.98
N ASN A 3 20.91 53.15 29.88
CA ASN A 3 21.87 52.30 29.21
C ASN A 3 21.51 52.16 27.73
N SER A 4 22.14 53.04 26.96
CA SER A 4 22.45 52.87 25.55
C SER A 4 23.60 51.87 25.44
N ARG A 5 23.44 50.83 24.63
CA ARG A 5 24.49 49.92 24.13
C ARG A 5 23.96 49.26 22.87
N ASP A 6 24.68 49.03 21.79
CA ASP A 6 25.94 49.56 21.28
C ASP A 6 25.86 49.25 19.77
N SER A 7 26.00 50.27 18.93
CA SER A 7 26.14 50.12 17.49
C SER A 7 27.57 49.70 17.18
N ASN A 8 27.78 48.41 16.90
CA ASN A 8 29.09 47.91 16.49
C ASN A 8 29.19 47.93 14.95
N SER A 9 29.84 48.96 14.44
CA SER A 9 30.41 49.02 13.11
C SER A 9 31.64 48.12 13.04
N VAL A 10 31.64 47.11 12.18
CA VAL A 10 32.85 46.38 11.80
C VAL A 10 33.09 46.55 10.31
N SER A 11 34.29 47.03 10.02
CA SER A 11 34.90 47.33 8.74
C SER A 11 35.03 46.11 7.83
N ASN A 12 34.68 46.30 6.55
CA ASN A 12 34.96 45.35 5.48
C ASN A 12 36.44 45.43 5.08
N GLU A 13 37.26 44.50 5.58
CA GLU A 13 38.56 44.20 5.01
C GLU A 13 38.40 43.23 3.84
N LYS A 14 38.96 43.61 2.68
CA LYS A 14 39.06 42.78 1.48
C LYS A 14 40.06 41.65 1.75
N VAL A 15 39.57 40.41 1.85
CA VAL A 15 40.42 39.21 1.81
C VAL A 15 40.55 38.74 0.37
N GLY A 16 41.79 38.54 -0.05
CA GLY A 16 42.21 38.26 -1.41
C GLY A 16 41.67 36.95 -1.97
N ASP A 17 41.42 37.03 -3.27
CA ASP A 17 41.15 35.93 -4.19
C ASP A 17 42.33 34.93 -4.17
N SER A 18 42.07 33.70 -3.79
CA SER A 18 43.00 32.57 -3.92
C SER A 18 42.22 31.31 -4.26
N ASP A 19 42.37 30.91 -5.53
CA ASP A 19 42.16 29.60 -6.15
C ASP A 19 41.21 28.61 -5.47
N LYS A 20 39.97 28.53 -6.00
CA LYS A 20 39.11 27.34 -5.84
C LYS A 20 39.41 26.34 -6.97
N PRO A 21 39.58 25.04 -6.68
CA PRO A 21 39.71 24.03 -7.73
C PRO A 21 38.36 23.91 -8.47
N SER A 22 38.42 23.79 -9.79
CA SER A 22 37.26 23.63 -10.65
C SER A 22 36.51 22.34 -10.30
N HIS A 23 35.21 22.48 -10.01
CA HIS A 23 34.30 21.36 -9.94
C HIS A 23 34.20 20.72 -11.34
N PHE A 24 34.57 19.45 -11.46
CA PHE A 24 34.26 18.64 -12.63
C PHE A 24 32.76 18.34 -12.62
N ASP A 25 32.02 19.05 -13.47
CA ASP A 25 30.58 18.89 -13.62
C ASP A 25 30.28 17.67 -14.52
N LEU A 26 30.32 16.47 -13.92
CA LEU A 26 29.89 15.24 -14.59
C LEU A 26 28.37 15.12 -14.50
N SER A 27 27.68 15.67 -15.50
CA SER A 27 26.25 15.45 -15.68
C SER A 27 25.94 13.98 -15.94
N ARG A 28 24.79 13.49 -15.42
CA ARG A 28 24.27 12.13 -15.65
C ARG A 28 24.17 11.76 -17.14
N ARG A 29 24.03 12.75 -18.04
CA ARG A 29 24.04 12.54 -19.50
C ARG A 29 25.44 12.33 -20.09
N GLY A 30 26.49 12.86 -19.45
CA GLY A 30 27.89 12.68 -19.88
C GLY A 30 28.46 11.28 -19.60
N PHE A 31 27.90 10.56 -18.62
CA PHE A 31 28.31 9.20 -18.29
C PHE A 31 27.75 8.15 -19.28
N ILE A 32 26.56 8.38 -19.83
CA ILE A 32 25.93 7.47 -20.81
C ILE A 32 26.52 7.65 -22.22
N GLY A 33 26.99 8.86 -22.56
CA GLY A 33 27.62 9.15 -23.86
C GLY A 33 29.10 8.74 -23.97
N GLY A 34 29.71 8.26 -22.89
CA GLY A 34 31.15 8.04 -22.78
C GLY A 34 31.52 6.61 -22.37
N THR A 35 31.02 5.59 -23.06
CA THR A 35 31.57 4.22 -22.95
C THR A 35 31.73 3.61 -24.34
N SER A 36 32.83 3.94 -25.00
CA SER A 36 33.33 3.20 -26.15
C SER A 36 34.82 3.03 -25.97
N ALA A 37 35.27 1.78 -26.13
CA ALA A 37 36.65 1.28 -26.03
C ALA A 37 37.18 0.90 -24.63
N ALA A 38 36.88 -0.33 -24.22
CA ALA A 38 37.86 -1.24 -23.62
C ALA A 38 37.40 -2.70 -23.75
N LEU A 39 37.64 -3.32 -24.91
CA LEU A 39 37.59 -4.77 -25.09
C LEU A 39 38.87 -5.36 -24.48
N LEU A 40 38.77 -5.93 -23.28
CA LEU A 40 39.80 -6.85 -22.76
C LEU A 40 39.32 -8.29 -23.00
N ALA A 41 39.98 -8.96 -23.95
CA ALA A 41 39.80 -10.37 -24.22
C ALA A 41 40.35 -11.21 -23.04
N ALA A 42 39.45 -11.69 -22.17
CA ALA A 42 39.79 -12.74 -21.21
C ALA A 42 39.72 -14.11 -21.92
N LYS A 43 40.88 -14.78 -22.03
CA LYS A 43 40.97 -16.17 -22.52
C LYS A 43 40.17 -17.08 -21.59
N SER A 44 39.13 -17.71 -22.13
CA SER A 44 38.35 -18.74 -21.45
C SER A 44 39.17 -20.02 -21.31
N THR A 45 39.65 -20.31 -20.10
CA THR A 45 39.98 -21.68 -19.73
C THR A 45 38.67 -22.43 -19.51
N SER A 46 38.35 -23.35 -20.42
CA SER A 46 37.22 -24.29 -20.23
C SER A 46 37.49 -25.13 -18.98
N VAL A 47 36.80 -24.81 -17.89
CA VAL A 47 36.64 -25.73 -16.77
C VAL A 47 35.54 -26.71 -17.18
N LYS A 48 35.93 -27.97 -17.34
CA LYS A 48 34.98 -29.07 -17.58
C LYS A 48 34.01 -29.15 -16.40
N ALA A 49 32.73 -29.02 -16.71
CA ALA A 49 31.64 -29.29 -15.80
C ALA A 49 31.77 -30.69 -15.20
N GLN A 50 31.60 -30.78 -13.88
CA GLN A 50 31.32 -32.04 -13.21
C GLN A 50 29.91 -31.92 -12.64
N GLU A 51 28.94 -32.08 -13.52
CA GLU A 51 27.55 -32.32 -13.15
C GLU A 51 27.44 -33.78 -12.72
N ASN A 52 27.54 -34.00 -11.41
CA ASN A 52 26.99 -35.21 -10.81
C ASN A 52 26.37 -34.82 -9.48
N SER A 53 25.23 -34.13 -9.61
CA SER A 53 24.23 -34.01 -8.57
C SER A 53 22.99 -34.68 -9.17
N GLU A 54 22.79 -35.96 -8.89
CA GLU A 54 21.45 -36.54 -8.94
C GLU A 54 20.62 -35.79 -7.90
N SER A 55 20.05 -34.66 -8.32
CA SER A 55 18.89 -34.11 -7.65
C SER A 55 17.82 -35.17 -7.80
N VAL A 56 17.56 -35.91 -6.71
CA VAL A 56 16.30 -36.62 -6.55
C VAL A 56 15.24 -35.54 -6.60
N GLY A 57 14.73 -35.30 -7.81
CA GLY A 57 13.61 -34.42 -8.07
C GLY A 57 12.39 -35.07 -7.48
N VAL A 58 12.20 -34.89 -6.18
CA VAL A 58 10.87 -34.90 -5.62
C VAL A 58 10.24 -33.59 -6.11
N GLU A 59 9.77 -33.59 -7.36
CA GLU A 59 8.70 -32.66 -7.69
C GLU A 59 7.59 -32.99 -6.69
N PRO A 60 7.15 -32.02 -5.85
CA PRO A 60 6.02 -32.29 -4.99
C PRO A 60 4.87 -32.59 -5.93
N GLU A 61 4.39 -33.83 -5.91
CA GLU A 61 3.09 -34.18 -6.47
C GLU A 61 2.12 -33.20 -5.82
N VAL A 62 1.65 -32.22 -6.59
CA VAL A 62 0.74 -31.18 -6.10
C VAL A 62 -0.51 -31.95 -5.69
N ALA A 63 -0.61 -32.20 -4.38
CA ALA A 63 -1.72 -32.93 -3.80
C ALA A 63 -3.02 -32.33 -4.33
N ASN A 64 -3.99 -33.19 -4.65
CA ASN A 64 -5.28 -32.77 -5.16
C ASN A 64 -5.96 -31.90 -4.08
N VAL A 65 -5.82 -30.57 -4.19
CA VAL A 65 -6.33 -29.62 -3.19
C VAL A 65 -7.86 -29.69 -3.23
N PRO A 66 -8.53 -29.93 -2.10
CA PRO A 66 -9.99 -29.90 -2.04
C PRO A 66 -10.55 -28.57 -2.56
N LYS A 67 -11.69 -28.65 -3.25
CA LYS A 67 -12.37 -27.50 -3.83
C LYS A 67 -13.84 -27.51 -3.48
N THR A 68 -14.39 -26.33 -3.23
CA THR A 68 -15.78 -26.13 -2.85
C THR A 68 -16.44 -25.13 -3.79
N ALA A 69 -17.65 -25.45 -4.26
CA ALA A 69 -18.48 -24.51 -5.00
C ALA A 69 -19.13 -23.53 -4.02
N ILE A 70 -19.05 -22.24 -4.31
CA ILE A 70 -19.62 -21.17 -3.49
C ILE A 70 -20.42 -20.19 -4.36
N THR A 71 -21.38 -19.50 -3.74
CA THR A 71 -22.06 -18.33 -4.28
C THR A 71 -21.77 -17.13 -3.39
N VAL A 72 -21.17 -16.08 -3.93
CA VAL A 72 -20.78 -14.88 -3.17
C VAL A 72 -21.18 -13.62 -3.93
N THR A 73 -21.63 -12.60 -3.23
CA THR A 73 -21.89 -11.27 -3.83
C THR A 73 -20.69 -10.38 -3.55
N VAL A 74 -20.03 -9.86 -4.57
CA VAL A 74 -18.88 -8.95 -4.42
C VAL A 74 -19.21 -7.63 -5.12
N ASN A 75 -19.19 -6.52 -4.36
CA ASN A 75 -19.53 -5.18 -4.85
C ASN A 75 -20.89 -5.15 -5.59
N GLY A 76 -21.89 -5.87 -5.07
CA GLY A 76 -23.23 -6.00 -5.65
C GLY A 76 -23.36 -6.98 -6.82
N ALA A 77 -22.27 -7.57 -7.33
CA ALA A 77 -22.30 -8.58 -8.38
C ALA A 77 -22.27 -10.00 -7.80
N SER A 78 -23.17 -10.87 -8.24
CA SER A 78 -23.20 -12.27 -7.81
C SER A 78 -22.21 -13.13 -8.61
N HIS A 79 -21.39 -13.92 -7.91
CA HIS A 79 -20.42 -14.84 -8.46
C HIS A 79 -20.73 -16.26 -7.98
N GLN A 80 -20.96 -17.18 -8.92
CA GLN A 80 -20.96 -18.62 -8.66
C GLN A 80 -19.65 -19.21 -9.17
N THR A 81 -18.85 -19.78 -8.28
CA THR A 81 -17.50 -20.24 -8.62
C THR A 81 -17.05 -21.40 -7.74
N VAL A 82 -15.91 -22.01 -8.09
CA VAL A 82 -15.25 -23.06 -7.34
C VAL A 82 -13.94 -22.52 -6.80
N VAL A 83 -13.76 -22.59 -5.48
CA VAL A 83 -12.54 -22.12 -4.79
C VAL A 83 -11.76 -23.31 -4.23
N GLU A 84 -10.43 -23.21 -4.17
CA GLU A 84 -9.65 -24.12 -3.33
C GLU A 84 -9.90 -23.80 -1.86
N ASP A 85 -10.06 -24.82 -1.03
CA ASP A 85 -10.39 -24.66 0.39
C ASP A 85 -9.29 -23.92 1.18
N ARG A 86 -8.07 -23.87 0.64
CA ARG A 86 -6.92 -23.15 1.22
C ARG A 86 -6.82 -21.68 0.80
N TRP A 87 -7.57 -21.24 -0.21
CA TRP A 87 -7.47 -19.85 -0.68
C TRP A 87 -7.95 -18.91 0.41
N THR A 88 -7.14 -17.89 0.67
CA THR A 88 -7.61 -16.75 1.46
C THR A 88 -8.65 -15.98 0.66
N LEU A 89 -9.54 -15.25 1.33
CA LEU A 89 -10.48 -14.34 0.69
C LEU A 89 -9.71 -13.30 -0.13
N ASN A 90 -8.55 -12.85 0.33
CA ASN A 90 -7.73 -11.88 -0.42
C ASN A 90 -7.16 -12.48 -1.72
N GLU A 91 -6.67 -13.72 -1.69
CA GLU A 91 -6.19 -14.44 -2.88
C GLU A 91 -7.34 -14.61 -3.89
N PHE A 92 -8.52 -15.04 -3.42
CA PHE A 92 -9.72 -15.12 -4.26
C PHE A 92 -10.08 -13.78 -4.91
N LEU A 93 -10.18 -12.71 -4.13
CA LEU A 93 -10.53 -11.38 -4.66
C LEU A 93 -9.48 -10.87 -5.66
N ARG A 94 -8.20 -10.98 -5.33
CA ARG A 94 -7.12 -10.35 -6.12
C ARG A 94 -6.74 -11.16 -7.35
N ASP A 95 -6.57 -12.46 -7.19
CA ASP A 95 -5.91 -13.30 -8.18
C ASP A 95 -6.92 -14.08 -9.04
N HIS A 96 -8.18 -14.19 -8.59
CA HIS A 96 -9.24 -14.87 -9.32
C HIS A 96 -10.38 -13.95 -9.78
N LEU A 97 -10.70 -12.89 -9.03
CA LEU A 97 -11.65 -11.86 -9.47
C LEU A 97 -10.97 -10.58 -9.99
N GLU A 98 -9.63 -10.52 -9.97
CA GLU A 98 -8.83 -9.38 -10.45
C GLU A 98 -9.13 -8.04 -9.74
N LEU A 99 -9.75 -8.10 -8.55
CA LEU A 99 -10.01 -6.97 -7.66
C LEU A 99 -8.78 -6.71 -6.79
N THR A 100 -7.79 -6.04 -7.39
CA THR A 100 -6.46 -5.87 -6.79
C THR A 100 -6.37 -4.76 -5.75
N GLY A 101 -7.46 -4.07 -5.44
CA GLY A 101 -7.57 -2.97 -4.50
C GLY A 101 -7.20 -3.37 -3.08
N SER A 102 -7.76 -4.45 -2.55
CA SER A 102 -7.28 -5.07 -1.29
C SER A 102 -5.83 -5.52 -1.45
N LYS A 103 -4.95 -5.22 -0.48
CA LYS A 103 -3.50 -5.46 -0.60
C LYS A 103 -3.02 -6.61 0.28
N ILE A 104 -1.93 -7.24 -0.13
CA ILE A 104 -1.17 -8.18 0.72
C ILE A 104 0.05 -7.44 1.27
N GLY A 105 -0.06 -6.90 2.48
CA GLY A 105 1.08 -6.27 3.17
C GLY A 105 1.90 -7.26 4.00
N CYS A 106 1.25 -7.93 4.96
CA CYS A 106 1.92 -8.87 5.89
C CYS A 106 1.52 -10.33 5.71
N ASN A 107 0.33 -10.59 5.14
CA ASN A 107 -0.31 -11.90 4.99
C ASN A 107 -0.41 -12.72 6.29
N ARG A 108 -0.64 -12.05 7.43
CA ARG A 108 -0.68 -12.67 8.76
C ARG A 108 -1.56 -11.93 9.77
N GLY A 109 -2.50 -11.11 9.28
CA GLY A 109 -3.47 -10.41 10.13
C GLY A 109 -2.91 -9.27 11.00
N GLU A 110 -1.79 -8.65 10.63
CA GLU A 110 -1.14 -7.62 11.47
C GLU A 110 -1.32 -6.18 10.95
N CYS A 111 -1.45 -5.99 9.62
CA CYS A 111 -1.29 -4.65 9.03
C CYS A 111 -2.57 -3.96 8.54
N GLY A 112 -3.69 -4.68 8.43
CA GLY A 112 -4.96 -4.13 7.92
C GLY A 112 -5.02 -3.73 6.44
N SER A 113 -3.92 -3.73 5.68
CA SER A 113 -3.97 -3.38 4.24
C SER A 113 -4.87 -4.27 3.36
N CYS A 114 -5.29 -5.43 3.89
CA CYS A 114 -6.22 -6.37 3.27
C CYS A 114 -7.67 -6.25 3.78
N THR A 115 -8.01 -5.20 4.52
CA THR A 115 -9.37 -5.06 5.08
C THR A 115 -10.39 -4.92 3.95
N VAL A 116 -11.47 -5.69 4.06
CA VAL A 116 -12.70 -5.64 3.25
C VAL A 116 -13.89 -5.74 4.19
N LEU A 117 -15.11 -5.43 3.74
CA LEU A 117 -16.30 -5.71 4.55
C LEU A 117 -16.91 -7.05 4.13
N VAL A 118 -17.26 -7.87 5.12
CA VAL A 118 -18.05 -9.09 4.95
C VAL A 118 -19.35 -8.88 5.71
N ASP A 119 -20.47 -8.85 5.00
CA ASP A 119 -21.80 -8.57 5.58
C ASP A 119 -21.81 -7.26 6.42
N GLY A 120 -21.07 -6.25 5.95
CA GLY A 120 -20.90 -4.95 6.64
C GLY A 120 -19.74 -4.90 7.64
N GLU A 121 -19.20 -6.03 8.08
CA GLU A 121 -18.18 -6.09 9.13
C GLU A 121 -16.76 -6.04 8.56
N PRO A 122 -15.85 -5.21 9.11
CA PRO A 122 -14.47 -5.14 8.64
C PRO A 122 -13.69 -6.40 9.02
N VAL A 123 -13.13 -7.07 8.01
CA VAL A 123 -12.33 -8.29 8.21
C VAL A 123 -11.00 -8.25 7.45
N TYR A 124 -9.98 -8.89 8.02
CA TYR A 124 -8.72 -9.12 7.33
C TYR A 124 -8.88 -10.29 6.34
N SER A 125 -9.10 -9.96 5.07
CA SER A 125 -9.28 -10.96 4.01
C SER A 125 -8.10 -11.94 3.87
N CYS A 126 -6.89 -11.57 4.29
CA CYS A 126 -5.72 -12.46 4.27
C CYS A 126 -5.75 -13.58 5.33
N SER A 127 -6.62 -13.46 6.35
CA SER A 127 -6.81 -14.46 7.42
C SER A 127 -8.20 -15.08 7.43
N THR A 128 -9.01 -14.79 6.40
CA THR A 128 -10.33 -15.39 6.17
C THR A 128 -10.24 -16.31 4.95
N LEU A 129 -10.85 -17.50 4.99
CA LEU A 129 -10.86 -18.40 3.84
C LEU A 129 -11.97 -18.01 2.86
N ALA A 130 -11.72 -18.12 1.55
CA ALA A 130 -12.70 -17.84 0.51
C ALA A 130 -13.92 -18.76 0.61
N VAL A 131 -13.73 -20.03 1.01
CA VAL A 131 -14.83 -20.99 1.20
C VAL A 131 -15.83 -20.55 2.28
N TRP A 132 -15.43 -19.72 3.24
CA TRP A 132 -16.33 -19.17 4.27
C TRP A 132 -17.14 -17.97 3.80
N ALA A 133 -16.88 -17.47 2.58
CA ALA A 133 -17.66 -16.40 1.97
C ALA A 133 -18.90 -16.91 1.23
N ASP A 134 -19.20 -18.21 1.26
CA ASP A 134 -20.42 -18.76 0.68
C ASP A 134 -21.67 -18.12 1.30
N GLY A 135 -22.54 -17.61 0.43
CA GLY A 135 -23.77 -16.88 0.78
C GLY A 135 -23.56 -15.46 1.31
N LYS A 136 -22.33 -14.92 1.33
CA LYS A 136 -22.02 -13.62 1.95
C LYS A 136 -21.94 -12.48 0.95
N GLU A 137 -22.08 -11.26 1.46
CA GLU A 137 -21.82 -10.02 0.73
C GLU A 137 -20.45 -9.45 1.09
N ILE A 138 -19.64 -9.17 0.07
CA ILE A 138 -18.31 -8.60 0.19
C ILE A 138 -18.29 -7.21 -0.44
N LEU A 139 -17.86 -6.22 0.32
CA LEU A 139 -17.52 -4.90 -0.21
C LEU A 139 -16.01 -4.69 -0.17
N THR A 140 -15.42 -4.38 -1.31
CA THR A 140 -14.01 -3.99 -1.45
C THR A 140 -13.89 -2.50 -1.76
N VAL A 141 -12.66 -1.98 -1.76
CA VAL A 141 -12.42 -0.55 -2.03
C VAL A 141 -12.91 -0.10 -3.41
N GLU A 142 -12.91 -1.02 -4.39
CA GLU A 142 -13.44 -0.81 -5.72
C GLU A 142 -14.95 -0.56 -5.72
N GLY A 143 -15.68 -1.13 -4.74
CA GLY A 143 -17.13 -0.94 -4.62
C GLY A 143 -17.56 0.37 -3.94
N LEU A 144 -16.61 1.16 -3.42
CA LEU A 144 -16.90 2.49 -2.84
C LEU A 144 -17.20 3.53 -3.93
N GLU A 145 -16.58 3.37 -5.10
CA GLU A 145 -16.89 4.19 -6.27
C GLU A 145 -18.17 3.68 -6.94
N LYS A 146 -19.07 4.60 -7.32
CA LYS A 146 -20.29 4.27 -8.07
C LYS A 146 -20.39 5.13 -9.31
N ASP A 147 -20.48 4.49 -10.48
CA ASP A 147 -20.66 5.15 -11.78
C ASP A 147 -19.63 6.26 -12.07
N GLY A 148 -18.36 6.03 -11.73
CA GLY A 148 -17.27 6.99 -11.91
C GLY A 148 -17.21 8.08 -10.82
N GLN A 149 -18.10 8.04 -9.82
CA GLN A 149 -18.12 8.99 -8.72
C GLN A 149 -17.49 8.36 -7.47
N LEU A 150 -16.47 9.03 -6.96
CA LEU A 150 -15.84 8.67 -5.70
C LEU A 150 -16.83 8.82 -4.54
N SER A 151 -16.74 7.94 -3.55
CA SER A 151 -17.47 8.10 -2.29
C SER A 151 -17.05 9.39 -1.58
N VAL A 152 -17.88 9.88 -0.66
CA VAL A 152 -17.57 11.07 0.15
C VAL A 152 -16.26 10.86 0.91
N LEU A 153 -16.08 9.67 1.48
CA LEU A 153 -14.86 9.30 2.19
C LEU A 153 -13.62 9.28 1.27
N GLN A 154 -13.74 8.75 0.05
CA GLN A 154 -12.65 8.75 -0.92
C GLN A 154 -12.26 10.18 -1.34
N GLN A 155 -13.24 11.07 -1.54
CA GLN A 155 -13.00 12.48 -1.84
C GLN A 155 -12.28 13.18 -0.69
N ALA A 156 -12.76 13.00 0.54
CA ALA A 156 -12.10 13.57 1.73
C ALA A 156 -10.65 13.09 1.87
N PHE A 157 -10.36 11.81 1.60
CA PHE A 157 -8.98 11.31 1.63
C PHE A 157 -8.06 12.04 0.63
N MET A 158 -8.57 12.41 -0.55
CA MET A 158 -7.80 13.19 -1.53
C MET A 158 -7.59 14.63 -1.08
N GLU A 159 -8.66 15.28 -0.61
CA GLU A 159 -8.63 16.70 -0.20
C GLU A 159 -7.69 16.94 0.98
N HIS A 160 -7.65 16.00 1.92
CA HIS A 160 -6.77 16.05 3.09
C HIS A 160 -5.38 15.45 2.82
N ASN A 161 -5.06 15.05 1.59
CA ASN A 161 -3.81 14.38 1.24
C ASN A 161 -3.50 13.17 2.16
N ALA A 162 -4.52 12.39 2.51
CA ALA A 162 -4.38 11.26 3.43
C ALA A 162 -3.50 10.11 2.85
N PRO A 163 -3.58 9.76 1.55
CA PRO A 163 -2.63 8.84 0.92
C PRO A 163 -1.27 9.48 0.63
N GLN A 164 -0.18 8.75 0.92
CA GLN A 164 1.14 9.05 0.36
C GLN A 164 1.55 7.96 -0.65
N CYS A 165 2.08 6.82 -0.18
CA CYS A 165 2.39 5.70 -1.08
C CYS A 165 1.13 4.96 -1.60
N GLY A 166 -0.02 5.20 -0.98
CA GLY A 166 -1.31 4.60 -1.34
C GLY A 166 -1.53 3.15 -0.90
N PHE A 167 -0.49 2.42 -0.46
CA PHE A 167 -0.59 0.98 -0.24
C PHE A 167 -1.55 0.58 0.89
N CYS A 168 -1.57 1.34 2.00
CA CYS A 168 -2.49 1.07 3.11
C CYS A 168 -3.88 1.69 2.91
N THR A 169 -4.04 2.57 1.91
CA THR A 169 -5.23 3.41 1.75
C THR A 169 -6.51 2.59 1.62
N SER A 170 -6.47 1.47 0.89
CA SER A 170 -7.63 0.59 0.73
C SER A 170 -8.15 0.07 2.07
N GLY A 171 -7.26 -0.46 2.94
CA GLY A 171 -7.67 -0.95 4.26
C GLY A 171 -8.17 0.16 5.21
N GLN A 172 -7.55 1.35 5.12
CA GLN A 172 -7.99 2.54 5.87
C GLN A 172 -9.41 2.95 5.45
N LEU A 173 -9.67 3.03 4.14
CA LEU A 173 -10.98 3.37 3.59
C LEU A 173 -12.03 2.35 4.06
N MET A 174 -11.78 1.05 3.90
CA MET A 174 -12.76 0.04 4.30
C MET A 174 -13.09 0.07 5.80
N SER A 175 -12.08 0.29 6.65
CA SER A 175 -12.31 0.36 8.10
C SER A 175 -13.05 1.64 8.50
N ALA A 176 -12.77 2.75 7.84
CA ALA A 176 -13.49 4.00 8.05
C ALA A 176 -14.93 3.94 7.49
N THR A 177 -15.16 3.27 6.36
CA THR A 177 -16.50 2.99 5.83
C THR A 177 -17.35 2.26 6.87
N ALA A 178 -16.86 1.15 7.43
CA ALA A 178 -17.57 0.42 8.48
C ALA A 178 -17.90 1.31 9.69
N LEU A 179 -16.93 2.11 10.17
CA LEU A 179 -17.17 3.05 11.26
C LEU A 179 -18.28 4.05 10.94
N LEU A 180 -18.25 4.66 9.74
CA LEU A 180 -19.21 5.70 9.36
C LEU A 180 -20.61 5.15 9.06
N GLU A 181 -20.71 3.89 8.66
CA GLU A 181 -21.99 3.18 8.53
C GLU A 181 -22.60 2.87 9.90
N GLU A 182 -21.80 2.49 10.89
CA GLU A 182 -22.25 2.22 12.26
C GLU A 182 -22.53 3.52 13.05
N ASN A 183 -21.63 4.49 12.96
CA ASN A 183 -21.68 5.77 13.66
C ASN A 183 -21.34 6.91 12.69
N PRO A 184 -22.36 7.60 12.14
CA PRO A 184 -22.16 8.71 11.20
C PRO A 184 -21.52 9.96 11.80
N GLU A 185 -21.49 10.10 13.13
CA GLU A 185 -20.90 11.25 13.83
C GLU A 185 -19.86 10.78 14.87
N PRO A 186 -18.79 10.09 14.45
CA PRO A 186 -17.81 9.55 15.39
C PRO A 186 -16.96 10.68 15.97
N THR A 187 -16.49 10.48 17.20
CA THR A 187 -15.44 11.28 17.80
C THR A 187 -14.07 10.93 17.20
N VAL A 188 -13.11 11.83 17.34
CA VAL A 188 -11.73 11.61 16.89
C VAL A 188 -11.11 10.34 17.49
N ASP A 189 -11.44 10.03 18.76
CA ASP A 189 -10.90 8.85 19.44
C ASP A 189 -11.55 7.55 18.95
N GLU A 190 -12.84 7.58 18.59
CA GLU A 190 -13.51 6.45 17.93
C GLU A 190 -12.90 6.19 16.54
N VAL A 191 -12.62 7.24 15.76
CA VAL A 191 -11.90 7.11 14.48
C VAL A 191 -10.53 6.45 14.68
N ARG A 192 -9.75 6.93 15.65
CA ARG A 192 -8.44 6.32 15.95
C ARG A 192 -8.55 4.86 16.36
N HIS A 193 -9.58 4.52 17.14
CA HIS A 193 -9.82 3.17 17.59
C HIS A 193 -10.17 2.24 16.43
N ALA A 194 -11.12 2.63 15.57
CA ALA A 194 -11.52 1.86 14.40
C ALA A 194 -10.37 1.64 13.42
N LEU A 195 -9.46 2.62 13.28
CA LEU A 195 -8.32 2.54 12.38
C LEU A 195 -7.06 1.92 13.01
N ALA A 196 -7.07 1.57 14.29
CA ALA A 196 -5.89 1.07 15.02
C ALA A 196 -5.28 -0.21 14.39
N GLY A 197 -6.12 -1.02 13.72
CA GLY A 197 -5.70 -2.21 12.99
C GLY A 197 -5.09 -1.96 11.60
N ASN A 198 -5.01 -0.71 11.15
CA ASN A 198 -4.52 -0.35 9.81
C ASN A 198 -3.20 0.41 9.90
N LEU A 199 -2.10 -0.26 9.56
CA LEU A 199 -0.77 0.32 9.67
C LEU A 199 -0.43 1.17 8.44
N CYS A 200 0.06 2.39 8.68
CA CYS A 200 0.58 3.31 7.68
C CYS A 200 2.07 3.58 7.92
N ARG A 201 2.96 3.07 7.07
CA ARG A 201 4.40 3.29 7.23
C ARG A 201 4.87 4.67 6.78
N CYS A 202 4.08 5.34 5.95
CA CYS A 202 4.25 6.76 5.63
C CYS A 202 3.87 7.68 6.82
N SER A 203 3.23 7.12 7.84
CA SER A 203 2.88 7.80 9.10
C SER A 203 1.93 8.98 8.94
N ASN A 204 1.03 8.95 7.96
CA ASN A 204 0.11 10.06 7.66
C ASN A 204 -1.21 10.00 8.48
N TYR A 205 -1.16 9.47 9.70
CA TYR A 205 -2.35 9.14 10.49
C TYR A 205 -3.23 10.36 10.80
N ASN A 206 -2.63 11.54 11.02
CA ASN A 206 -3.41 12.75 11.32
C ASN A 206 -4.31 13.15 10.13
N ALA A 207 -3.75 13.19 8.93
CA ALA A 207 -4.51 13.48 7.71
C ALA A 207 -5.57 12.42 7.41
N ILE A 208 -5.30 11.15 7.70
CA ILE A 208 -6.30 10.08 7.59
C ILE A 208 -7.46 10.33 8.55
N VAL A 209 -7.18 10.65 9.83
CA VAL A 209 -8.22 10.94 10.82
C VAL A 209 -9.00 12.20 10.46
N GLU A 210 -8.31 13.27 10.02
CA GLU A 210 -8.94 14.51 9.56
C GLU A 210 -9.89 14.27 8.38
N ALA A 211 -9.49 13.45 7.40
CA ALA A 211 -10.34 13.06 6.28
C ALA A 211 -11.62 12.33 6.72
N VAL A 212 -11.52 11.37 7.65
CA VAL A 212 -12.69 10.65 8.17
C VAL A 212 -13.64 11.59 8.91
N MET A 213 -13.09 12.45 9.76
CA MET A 213 -13.87 13.45 10.50
C MET A 213 -14.52 14.50 9.60
N ASP A 214 -13.98 14.72 8.40
CA ASP A 214 -14.58 15.63 7.42
C ASP A 214 -15.71 14.94 6.64
N ALA A 215 -15.48 13.71 6.19
CA ALA A 215 -16.49 12.86 5.56
C ALA A 215 -17.73 12.65 6.47
N SER A 216 -17.53 12.56 7.78
CA SER A 216 -18.63 12.41 8.73
C SER A 216 -19.58 13.62 8.77
N LYS A 217 -19.11 14.82 8.41
CA LYS A 217 -19.94 16.05 8.41
C LYS A 217 -20.82 16.17 7.16
N THR A 218 -20.50 15.45 6.10
CA THR A 218 -21.14 15.57 4.78
C THR A 218 -22.09 14.41 4.45
N GLY A 219 -22.37 13.52 5.41
CA GLY A 219 -23.49 12.58 5.34
C GLY A 219 -23.14 11.09 5.18
N GLY A 220 -21.92 10.65 5.51
CA GLY A 220 -21.56 9.23 5.60
C GLY A 220 -20.64 8.73 4.47
N ALA A 221 -20.35 7.42 4.50
CA ALA A 221 -19.27 6.74 3.75
C ALA A 221 -19.26 6.93 2.21
#